data_AF-A0A0M3HXM2-F1
#
_entry.id   AF-A0A0M3HXM2-F1
#
_cell.length_a   1.000
_cell.length_b   1.000
_cell.length_c   1.000
_cell.angle_alpha   90.00
_cell.angle_beta   90.00
_cell.angle_gamma   90.00
#
_symmetry.space_group_name_H-M   'P 1'
#
loop_
_entity.id
_entity.type
_entity.pdbx_description
1 polymer ?
#
loop_
_entity_poly.entity_id
_entity_poly.type
_entity_poly.pdbx_seq_one_letter_code
_entity_poly.pdbx_strand_id
1 'polypeptide(L)'
;MYSIIQETWQVHMSEAHSSVNVSAAITVEEPSLASASDSIGGDEENLPRLQDRGKVICVDEQIDELIKRKRKECRSLTRRDELRLIVDFCKDRLCRLEQNEENYEQRKFLMEKLVDCRLQLELLKESETSDKKVDSLIFKGHKLTLQSVSGRNPYCEVCVTTIWRIVQRWRRCRLCGLRCHEKCIPSMVRRCPSVKAGNPNFRIRTEICEERGLDEQHYKCAECEHALKFGGSADCEPRLCDYNGRYYCPRCHWNDEWIIPARIVHNWDCDKYKATALLKVCRASKQLLAYIDRKPLLNITQLNPALSKFVAQLNRMNTLRRNILFMKCYFVCCKEARHLRILQYLNRRQHFVDSAEWYSVADLRDLAEGRLLPEIEQIVAIFSEHITRDCLLCLGNGFFCELCSDNHQVIFPFSDGVAICRECCAVFHQACFDRKSQHCPRYLEMSIESIPRDLRNLRACLLCSMIKTLDQFEQDGCDNCERFLGMKGDEEKVSECTSSNFDGMIAVIIPEDSWVCKWQKISRKARGMYAISVSGTLPSHIVQELKAQNIRYKPNMRDMTLND
;
A
#
# COMPACT_ATOMS: atom_id res chain seq x y z
N MET A 1 -9.25 -9.66 -22.26
CA MET A 1 -8.01 -8.86 -22.29
C MET A 1 -8.35 -7.38 -22.36
N TYR A 2 -9.07 -6.89 -23.39
CA TYR A 2 -9.64 -5.53 -23.41
C TYR A 2 -10.52 -5.21 -22.19
N SER A 3 -11.39 -6.13 -21.73
CA SER A 3 -12.23 -5.87 -20.54
C SER A 3 -11.42 -5.82 -19.23
N ILE A 4 -10.44 -6.72 -19.04
CA ILE A 4 -9.57 -6.74 -17.85
C ILE A 4 -8.67 -5.49 -17.82
N ILE A 5 -8.21 -5.03 -19.00
CA ILE A 5 -7.47 -3.77 -19.17
C ILE A 5 -8.41 -2.59 -18.88
N GLN A 6 -9.60 -2.50 -19.45
CA GLN A 6 -10.53 -1.40 -19.15
C GLN A 6 -10.98 -1.35 -17.68
N GLU A 7 -11.27 -2.49 -17.04
CA GLU A 7 -11.67 -2.55 -15.63
C GLU A 7 -10.54 -2.09 -14.68
N THR A 8 -9.28 -2.46 -14.96
CA THR A 8 -8.14 -1.94 -14.16
C THR A 8 -7.83 -0.49 -14.47
N TRP A 9 -8.08 -0.02 -15.69
CA TRP A 9 -7.74 1.34 -16.12
C TRP A 9 -8.78 2.41 -15.74
N GLN A 10 -10.08 2.09 -15.79
CA GLN A 10 -11.16 3.02 -15.39
C GLN A 10 -11.17 3.29 -13.88
N VAL A 11 -10.80 2.29 -13.06
CA VAL A 11 -10.64 2.46 -11.60
C VAL A 11 -9.50 3.44 -11.28
N HIS A 12 -8.42 3.46 -12.07
CA HIS A 12 -7.28 4.34 -11.84
C HIS A 12 -7.44 5.76 -12.44
N MET A 13 -8.24 5.95 -13.49
CA MET A 13 -8.48 7.30 -14.07
C MET A 13 -9.60 8.09 -13.37
N SER A 14 -10.57 7.42 -12.73
CA SER A 14 -11.67 8.09 -12.01
C SER A 14 -11.24 8.73 -10.69
N GLU A 15 -10.19 8.23 -10.03
CA GLU A 15 -9.62 8.80 -8.80
C GLU A 15 -8.77 10.06 -9.05
N ALA A 16 -8.32 10.29 -10.30
CA ALA A 16 -7.47 11.42 -10.67
C ALA A 16 -8.21 12.77 -10.84
N HIS A 17 -9.55 12.80 -10.82
CA HIS A 17 -10.33 13.95 -11.29
C HIS A 17 -11.29 14.60 -10.28
N SER A 18 -11.25 14.26 -8.98
CA SER A 18 -12.11 14.90 -7.96
C SER A 18 -11.54 16.15 -7.29
N SER A 19 -10.52 16.82 -7.85
CA SER A 19 -9.93 18.03 -7.25
C SER A 19 -9.92 19.22 -8.20
N VAL A 20 -11.11 19.78 -8.49
CA VAL A 20 -11.23 21.14 -9.03
C VAL A 20 -12.34 21.87 -8.28
N ASN A 21 -11.95 23.01 -7.71
CA ASN A 21 -12.74 24.08 -7.07
C ASN A 21 -13.41 23.78 -5.73
N VAL A 22 -12.91 24.42 -4.65
CA VAL A 22 -13.47 25.67 -4.10
C VAL A 22 -12.34 26.41 -3.35
N SER A 23 -12.06 27.65 -3.76
CA SER A 23 -11.28 28.63 -2.99
C SER A 23 -12.24 29.59 -2.29
N ALA A 24 -11.97 29.92 -1.03
CA ALA A 24 -12.34 31.21 -0.44
C ALA A 24 -11.42 31.49 0.76
N ALA A 25 -10.72 32.62 0.67
CA ALA A 25 -9.77 33.16 1.61
C ALA A 25 -10.45 33.96 2.74
N ILE A 26 -9.82 34.08 3.91
CA ILE A 26 -9.81 35.33 4.71
C ILE A 26 -8.42 35.48 5.35
N THR A 27 -7.80 36.61 5.01
CA THR A 27 -6.52 37.23 5.42
C THR A 27 -6.64 38.04 6.72
N VAL A 28 -5.57 38.19 7.51
CA VAL A 28 -5.06 39.43 8.19
C VAL A 28 -3.65 39.11 8.77
N GLU A 29 -2.54 39.50 8.15
CA GLU A 29 -1.67 40.70 8.36
C GLU A 29 -0.96 40.82 9.74
N GLU A 30 0.37 40.56 9.71
CA GLU A 30 1.59 41.30 10.19
C GLU A 30 1.50 42.33 11.36
N PRO A 31 2.60 42.75 12.08
CA PRO A 31 4.01 42.81 11.63
C PRO A 31 5.18 42.66 12.67
N SER A 32 6.37 42.34 12.13
CA SER A 32 7.68 43.01 12.35
C SER A 32 8.59 42.83 13.58
N LEU A 33 9.89 43.02 13.27
CA LEU A 33 11.09 43.37 14.08
C LEU A 33 11.88 42.17 14.65
N ALA A 34 12.91 41.64 13.99
CA ALA A 34 14.20 42.18 13.50
C ALA A 34 15.26 42.41 14.59
N SER A 35 16.33 41.60 14.47
CA SER A 35 17.75 41.88 14.83
C SER A 35 18.07 42.02 16.33
N ALA A 36 19.26 41.71 16.85
CA ALA A 36 20.56 41.46 16.24
C ALA A 36 21.44 40.61 17.18
N SER A 37 22.45 39.99 16.57
CA SER A 37 23.80 39.69 17.08
C SER A 37 24.13 39.86 18.58
N ASP A 38 24.82 38.86 19.13
CA ASP A 38 26.25 39.04 19.38
C ASP A 38 26.99 37.70 19.56
N SER A 39 28.18 37.71 18.97
CA SER A 39 29.12 36.62 18.78
C SER A 39 30.33 36.82 19.66
N ILE A 40 30.70 35.82 20.47
CA ILE A 40 32.05 35.59 21.04
C ILE A 40 32.11 34.05 21.26
N GLY A 41 33.06 33.25 20.80
CA GLY A 41 34.43 33.49 20.33
C GLY A 41 35.40 32.67 21.20
N GLY A 42 35.93 31.57 20.64
CA GLY A 42 37.10 30.78 21.12
C GLY A 42 36.91 29.94 22.39
N ASP A 43 37.65 28.88 22.67
CA ASP A 43 38.66 28.14 21.93
C ASP A 43 38.80 26.75 22.59
N GLU A 44 39.05 25.76 21.73
CA GLU A 44 39.92 24.58 21.83
C GLU A 44 40.36 23.92 23.16
N GLU A 45 40.28 22.58 23.09
CA GLU A 45 41.27 21.57 23.53
C GLU A 45 41.60 21.40 25.03
N ASN A 46 41.20 20.25 25.59
CA ASN A 46 42.13 19.12 25.81
C ASN A 46 41.44 17.90 26.44
N LEU A 47 41.62 16.73 25.83
CA LEU A 47 41.12 15.43 26.26
C LEU A 47 42.29 14.57 26.76
N PRO A 48 42.29 14.04 28.00
CA PRO A 48 43.21 12.97 28.37
C PRO A 48 42.60 11.59 28.15
N ARG A 49 43.44 10.73 27.60
CA ARG A 49 43.21 9.35 27.17
C ARG A 49 43.00 8.39 28.34
N LEU A 50 42.23 7.34 28.01
CA LEU A 50 41.93 6.14 28.80
C LEU A 50 43.17 5.50 29.44
N GLN A 51 43.06 5.20 30.73
CA GLN A 51 43.85 4.15 31.39
C GLN A 51 42.95 2.96 31.75
N ASP A 52 43.47 1.81 31.36
CA ASP A 52 43.02 0.45 31.54
C ASP A 52 42.64 0.15 33.01
N ARG A 53 41.36 -0.13 33.27
CA ARG A 53 40.90 -0.68 34.56
C ARG A 53 40.37 -2.10 34.31
N GLY A 54 40.93 -3.05 35.06
CA GLY A 54 40.70 -4.48 34.94
C GLY A 54 39.23 -4.87 34.77
N LYS A 55 38.99 -5.79 33.83
CA LYS A 55 37.70 -6.43 33.59
C LYS A 55 37.16 -7.09 34.86
N VAL A 56 36.20 -6.44 35.51
CA VAL A 56 35.26 -7.13 36.40
C VAL A 56 34.42 -8.04 35.52
N ILE A 57 34.68 -9.36 35.58
CA ILE A 57 33.91 -10.34 34.80
C ILE A 57 32.51 -10.45 35.42
N CYS A 58 31.49 -10.05 34.66
CA CYS A 58 30.10 -10.04 35.11
C CYS A 58 29.56 -11.48 35.25
N VAL A 59 28.93 -11.80 36.38
CA VAL A 59 28.35 -13.12 36.67
C VAL A 59 27.36 -13.56 35.59
N ASP A 60 26.61 -12.63 34.99
CA ASP A 60 25.68 -12.96 33.90
C ASP A 60 26.38 -13.44 32.62
N GLU A 61 27.58 -12.94 32.32
CA GLU A 61 28.35 -13.38 31.15
C GLU A 61 28.82 -14.84 31.32
N GLN A 62 29.21 -15.21 32.54
CA GLN A 62 29.61 -16.59 32.87
C GLN A 62 28.42 -17.56 32.77
N ILE A 63 27.26 -17.14 33.26
CA ILE A 63 26.01 -17.92 33.13
C ILE A 63 25.61 -18.06 31.65
N ASP A 64 25.68 -16.97 30.88
CA ASP A 64 25.37 -16.99 29.45
C ASP A 64 26.29 -17.93 28.66
N GLU A 65 27.60 -17.95 28.98
CA GLU A 65 28.54 -18.91 28.40
C GLU A 65 28.24 -20.35 28.79
N LEU A 66 27.96 -20.62 30.06
CA LEU A 66 27.60 -21.95 30.55
C LEU A 66 26.42 -22.54 29.78
N ILE A 67 25.34 -21.77 29.63
CA ILE A 67 24.13 -22.20 28.93
C ILE A 67 24.40 -22.37 27.43
N LYS A 68 25.19 -21.48 26.81
CA LYS A 68 25.60 -21.63 25.40
C LYS A 68 26.40 -22.90 25.16
N ARG A 69 27.34 -23.25 26.04
CA ARG A 69 28.12 -24.50 25.95
C ARG A 69 27.20 -25.72 26.07
N LYS A 70 26.34 -25.73 27.09
CA LYS A 70 25.42 -26.86 27.32
C LYS A 70 24.39 -27.06 26.21
N ARG A 71 23.94 -26.00 25.54
CA ARG A 71 23.08 -26.11 24.35
C ARG A 71 23.79 -26.64 23.11
N LYS A 72 25.11 -26.44 22.98
CA LYS A 72 25.90 -27.05 21.89
C LYS A 72 26.03 -28.56 22.11
N GLU A 73 26.17 -28.98 23.37
CA GLU A 73 26.24 -30.40 23.76
C GLU A 73 24.87 -31.09 23.69
N CYS A 74 23.79 -30.40 24.07
CA CYS A 74 22.44 -30.95 24.09
C CYS A 74 21.43 -29.98 23.47
N ARG A 75 20.92 -30.32 22.28
CA ARG A 75 19.93 -29.50 21.55
C ARG A 75 18.53 -29.55 22.15
N SER A 76 18.22 -30.53 23.00
CA SER A 76 16.90 -30.73 23.64
C SER A 76 16.80 -30.14 25.05
N LEU A 77 17.73 -29.27 25.45
CA LEU A 77 17.79 -28.67 26.78
C LEU A 77 16.49 -27.90 27.11
N THR A 78 15.76 -28.34 28.14
CA THR A 78 14.49 -27.70 28.52
C THR A 78 14.73 -26.49 29.43
N ARG A 79 13.71 -25.63 29.56
CA ARG A 79 13.76 -24.48 30.49
C ARG A 79 14.01 -24.90 31.94
N ARG A 80 13.47 -26.05 32.36
CA ARG A 80 13.71 -26.61 33.69
C ARG A 80 15.18 -27.00 33.87
N ASP A 81 15.80 -27.58 32.84
CA ASP A 81 17.19 -28.01 32.89
C ASP A 81 18.15 -26.81 32.91
N GLU A 82 17.85 -25.76 32.15
CA GLU A 82 18.60 -24.50 32.20
C GLU A 82 18.57 -23.87 33.59
N LEU A 83 17.39 -23.79 34.21
CA LEU A 83 17.25 -23.25 35.56
C LEU A 83 18.02 -24.08 36.60
N ARG A 84 18.04 -25.42 36.47
CA ARG A 84 18.85 -26.29 37.33
C ARG A 84 20.35 -26.01 37.18
N LEU A 85 20.83 -25.91 35.95
CA LEU A 85 22.24 -25.60 35.67
C LEU A 85 22.67 -24.26 36.30
N ILE A 86 21.79 -23.25 36.25
CA ILE A 86 22.05 -21.94 36.84
C ILE A 86 22.03 -22.01 38.37
N VAL A 87 21.08 -22.75 38.95
CA VAL A 87 21.02 -22.99 40.41
C VAL A 87 22.31 -23.65 40.89
N ASP A 88 22.79 -24.66 40.18
CA ASP A 88 24.00 -25.38 40.54
C ASP A 88 25.25 -24.51 40.38
N PHE A 89 25.32 -23.72 39.31
CA PHE A 89 26.37 -22.72 39.12
C PHE A 89 26.38 -21.67 40.25
N CYS A 90 25.22 -21.13 40.61
CA CYS A 90 25.14 -20.11 41.68
C CYS A 90 25.53 -20.72 43.04
N LYS A 91 25.10 -21.95 43.34
CA LYS A 91 25.50 -22.66 44.57
C LYS A 91 27.00 -22.88 44.63
N ASP A 92 27.59 -23.44 43.56
CA ASP A 92 29.03 -23.73 43.50
C ASP A 92 29.85 -22.45 43.66
N ARG A 93 29.44 -21.36 42.99
CA ARG A 93 30.15 -20.07 43.09
C ARG A 93 30.01 -19.43 44.46
N LEU A 94 28.82 -19.49 45.09
CA LEU A 94 28.60 -18.99 46.44
C LEU A 94 29.43 -19.75 47.50
N CYS A 95 29.68 -21.04 47.29
CA CYS A 95 30.53 -21.84 48.18
C CYS A 95 32.02 -21.48 48.07
N ARG A 96 32.47 -21.01 46.90
CA ARG A 96 33.88 -20.69 46.64
C ARG A 96 34.26 -19.22 46.88
N LEU A 97 33.29 -18.35 47.14
CA LEU A 97 33.54 -16.93 47.41
C LEU A 97 33.75 -16.69 48.90
N GLU A 98 34.89 -16.07 49.24
CA GLU A 98 35.20 -15.62 50.59
C GLU A 98 34.30 -14.45 51.02
N GLN A 99 33.97 -14.39 52.31
CA GLN A 99 33.07 -13.38 52.88
C GLN A 99 33.80 -12.08 53.18
N ASN A 100 34.04 -11.28 52.14
CA ASN A 100 34.83 -10.05 52.21
C ASN A 100 34.04 -8.91 51.51
N GLU A 101 34.28 -7.65 51.90
CA GLU A 101 33.59 -6.46 51.34
C GLU A 101 33.70 -6.37 49.80
N GLU A 102 34.83 -6.76 49.22
CA GLU A 102 35.04 -6.77 47.76
C GLU A 102 34.12 -7.74 47.01
N ASN A 103 33.69 -8.82 47.67
CA ASN A 103 32.83 -9.85 47.08
C ASN A 103 31.36 -9.70 47.46
N TYR A 104 31.01 -8.69 48.28
CA TYR A 104 29.66 -8.49 48.80
C TYR A 104 28.62 -8.37 47.68
N GLU A 105 28.86 -7.49 46.70
CA GLU A 105 27.94 -7.28 45.58
C GLU A 105 27.81 -8.52 44.68
N GLN A 106 28.92 -9.24 44.43
CA GLN A 106 28.89 -10.47 43.65
C GLN A 106 28.12 -11.58 44.36
N ARG A 107 28.29 -11.69 45.69
CA ARG A 107 27.61 -12.66 46.55
C ARG A 107 26.11 -12.35 46.67
N LYS A 108 25.76 -11.08 46.86
CA LYS A 108 24.37 -10.58 46.86
C LYS A 108 23.68 -10.93 45.54
N PHE A 109 24.34 -10.65 44.42
CA PHE A 109 23.81 -10.97 43.09
C PHE A 109 23.60 -12.47 42.88
N LEU A 110 24.57 -13.31 43.28
CA LEU A 110 24.44 -14.77 43.20
C LEU A 110 23.33 -15.31 44.09
N MET A 111 23.12 -14.72 45.28
CA MET A 111 22.01 -15.08 46.17
C MET A 111 20.65 -14.71 45.57
N GLU A 112 20.51 -13.49 45.03
CA GLU A 112 19.29 -13.06 44.34
C GLU A 112 18.96 -13.99 43.17
N LYS A 113 19.94 -14.33 42.33
CA LYS A 113 19.77 -15.28 41.22
C LYS A 113 19.40 -16.68 41.69
N LEU A 114 20.02 -17.16 42.77
CA LEU A 114 19.73 -18.49 43.32
C LEU A 114 18.28 -18.59 43.81
N VAL A 115 17.80 -17.57 44.54
CA VAL A 115 16.42 -17.50 45.04
C VAL A 115 15.44 -17.42 43.88
N ASP A 116 15.68 -16.52 42.92
CA ASP A 116 14.82 -16.34 41.75
C ASP A 116 14.69 -17.61 40.90
N CYS A 117 15.80 -18.31 40.62
CA CYS A 117 15.78 -19.53 39.84
C CYS A 117 15.03 -20.67 40.55
N ARG A 118 15.11 -20.75 41.89
CA ARG A 118 14.36 -21.74 42.68
C ARG A 118 12.85 -21.47 42.64
N LEU A 119 12.45 -20.21 42.81
CA LEU A 119 11.04 -19.82 42.72
C LEU A 119 10.46 -20.14 41.33
N GLN A 120 11.23 -19.93 40.26
CA GLN A 120 10.79 -20.30 38.90
C GLN A 120 10.68 -21.79 38.67
N LEU A 121 11.54 -22.61 39.31
CA LEU A 121 11.42 -24.06 39.26
C LEU A 121 10.15 -24.55 39.95
N GLU A 122 9.69 -23.87 41.00
CA GLU A 122 8.41 -24.16 41.67
C GLU A 122 7.21 -23.78 40.79
N LEU A 123 7.20 -22.56 40.24
CA LEU A 123 6.14 -22.12 39.31
C LEU A 123 6.02 -23.00 38.06
N LEU A 124 7.14 -23.54 37.56
CA LEU A 124 7.12 -24.47 36.42
C LEU A 124 6.51 -25.83 36.77
N LYS A 125 6.69 -26.31 38.01
CA LYS A 125 6.02 -27.52 38.49
C LYS A 125 4.52 -27.32 38.59
N GLU A 126 4.09 -26.13 39.02
CA GLU A 126 2.66 -25.75 39.06
C GLU A 126 2.04 -25.57 37.67
N SER A 127 2.83 -25.15 36.66
CA SER A 127 2.32 -24.98 35.29
C SER A 127 2.14 -26.27 34.50
N GLU A 128 2.81 -27.37 34.90
CA GLU A 128 2.66 -28.68 34.25
C GLU A 128 1.38 -29.41 34.61
N THR A 129 0.67 -28.94 35.65
CA THR A 129 -0.64 -29.46 36.05
C THR A 129 -1.80 -28.74 35.36
N SER A 130 -1.56 -27.64 34.62
CA SER A 130 -2.59 -26.94 33.86
C SER A 130 -2.31 -26.97 32.35
N ASP A 131 -3.25 -27.51 31.59
CA ASP A 131 -3.12 -27.85 30.19
C ASP A 131 -2.88 -26.66 29.24
N LYS A 132 -2.24 -26.98 28.10
CA LYS A 132 -1.79 -26.07 27.04
C LYS A 132 -2.91 -25.20 26.44
N LYS A 133 -3.06 -23.96 26.89
CA LYS A 133 -3.71 -22.86 26.12
C LYS A 133 -3.28 -21.50 26.67
N VAL A 134 -2.97 -20.56 25.77
CA VAL A 134 -2.75 -19.11 25.99
C VAL A 134 -1.32 -18.62 26.28
N ASP A 135 -0.39 -18.81 25.32
CA ASP A 135 0.91 -18.10 25.32
C ASP A 135 0.86 -16.70 24.64
N SER A 136 -0.30 -16.33 24.08
CA SER A 136 -0.53 -15.01 23.46
C SER A 136 -1.56 -14.21 24.23
N LEU A 137 -1.18 -13.01 24.66
CA LEU A 137 -2.02 -12.05 25.37
C LEU A 137 -2.26 -10.83 24.49
N ILE A 138 -3.47 -10.26 24.51
CA ILE A 138 -3.77 -8.98 23.87
C ILE A 138 -3.94 -7.92 24.96
N PHE A 139 -3.15 -6.85 24.91
CA PHE A 139 -3.26 -5.74 25.85
C PHE A 139 -3.05 -4.40 25.14
N LYS A 140 -4.01 -3.47 25.25
CA LYS A 140 -3.98 -2.16 24.53
C LYS A 140 -3.65 -2.29 23.03
N GLY A 141 -4.13 -3.37 22.41
CA GLY A 141 -3.90 -3.72 21.01
C GLY A 141 -2.54 -4.37 20.69
N HIS A 142 -1.66 -4.55 21.68
CA HIS A 142 -0.43 -5.31 21.51
C HIS A 142 -0.72 -6.80 21.56
N LYS A 143 -0.28 -7.54 20.53
CA LYS A 143 -0.29 -9.01 20.53
C LYS A 143 1.01 -9.52 21.16
N LEU A 144 1.01 -9.62 22.49
CA LEU A 144 2.15 -9.95 23.34
C LEU A 144 2.36 -11.46 23.43
N THR A 145 3.53 -11.91 23.00
CA THR A 145 3.91 -13.32 23.12
C THR A 145 5.10 -13.50 24.02
N LEU A 146 5.04 -14.54 24.86
CA LEU A 146 6.16 -14.94 25.69
C LEU A 146 7.39 -15.18 24.83
N GLN A 147 8.55 -14.73 25.28
CA GLN A 147 9.81 -14.84 24.55
C GLN A 147 10.74 -15.84 25.21
N SER A 148 11.58 -16.47 24.39
CA SER A 148 12.57 -17.43 24.87
C SER A 148 13.71 -16.74 25.64
N VAL A 149 14.47 -17.55 26.35
CA VAL A 149 15.62 -17.12 27.15
C VAL A 149 16.93 -17.11 26.37
N SER A 150 16.86 -17.04 25.04
CA SER A 150 18.01 -16.96 24.14
C SER A 150 18.32 -15.49 23.79
N GLY A 151 19.59 -15.18 23.47
CA GLY A 151 19.96 -13.91 22.79
C GLY A 151 20.75 -12.93 23.64
N ARG A 152 20.38 -11.63 23.65
CA ARG A 152 20.89 -10.60 24.60
C ARG A 152 19.75 -10.11 25.51
N ASN A 153 20.08 -9.61 26.71
CA ASN A 153 19.07 -9.08 27.65
C ASN A 153 18.45 -7.80 27.05
N PRO A 154 17.13 -7.78 26.77
CA PRO A 154 16.48 -6.58 26.23
C PRO A 154 16.15 -5.58 27.35
N TYR A 155 15.86 -4.34 27.00
CA TYR A 155 15.25 -3.38 27.94
C TYR A 155 13.72 -3.46 27.89
N CYS A 156 13.09 -3.33 29.06
CA CYS A 156 11.65 -3.17 29.18
C CYS A 156 11.25 -1.74 28.84
N GLU A 157 10.35 -1.57 27.88
CA GLU A 157 9.89 -0.25 27.44
C GLU A 157 8.87 0.39 28.36
N VAL A 158 8.47 -0.30 29.44
CA VAL A 158 7.51 0.20 30.43
C VAL A 158 8.25 0.75 31.66
N CYS A 159 9.11 -0.06 32.29
CA CYS A 159 9.87 0.37 33.47
C CYS A 159 11.27 0.90 33.14
N VAL A 160 11.72 0.80 31.88
CA VAL A 160 13.04 1.27 31.40
C VAL A 160 14.21 0.54 32.07
N THR A 161 13.99 -0.65 32.64
CA THR A 161 15.04 -1.48 33.21
C THR A 161 15.37 -2.67 32.32
N THR A 162 16.56 -3.24 32.51
CA THR A 162 16.99 -4.47 31.85
C THR A 162 16.03 -5.62 32.20
N ILE A 163 15.65 -6.37 31.17
CA ILE A 163 14.97 -7.65 31.27
C ILE A 163 16.03 -8.73 31.34
N TRP A 164 16.20 -9.30 32.52
CA TRP A 164 17.06 -10.45 32.74
C TRP A 164 16.36 -11.70 32.22
N ARG A 165 16.41 -11.92 30.89
CA ARG A 165 15.62 -12.95 30.19
C ARG A 165 15.79 -14.37 30.75
N ILE A 166 16.89 -14.66 31.43
CA ILE A 166 17.16 -15.95 32.07
C ILE A 166 16.36 -16.14 33.36
N VAL A 167 15.97 -15.06 34.05
CA VAL A 167 15.29 -15.11 35.36
C VAL A 167 14.03 -14.25 35.39
N GLN A 168 13.61 -13.67 34.27
CA GLN A 168 12.41 -12.84 34.20
C GLN A 168 11.58 -13.25 33.00
N ARG A 169 10.29 -13.51 33.24
CA ARG A 169 9.31 -13.69 32.17
C ARG A 169 9.08 -12.35 31.47
N TRP A 170 9.16 -12.37 30.15
CA TRP A 170 9.02 -11.17 29.34
C TRP A 170 8.31 -11.46 28.03
N ARG A 171 7.61 -10.46 27.52
CA ARG A 171 6.80 -10.56 26.32
C ARG A 171 7.26 -9.53 25.29
N ARG A 172 7.15 -9.92 24.02
CA ARG A 172 7.35 -9.06 22.86
C ARG A 172 6.07 -8.98 22.05
N CYS A 173 5.68 -7.77 21.68
CA CYS A 173 4.57 -7.56 20.75
C CYS A 173 5.00 -8.02 19.35
N ARG A 174 4.23 -8.93 18.73
CA ARG A 174 4.49 -9.41 17.37
C ARG A 174 4.28 -8.36 16.28
N LEU A 175 3.56 -7.29 16.59
CA LEU A 175 3.17 -6.26 15.62
C LEU A 175 4.15 -5.08 15.62
N CYS A 176 4.38 -4.45 16.78
CA CYS A 176 5.23 -3.26 16.88
C CYS A 176 6.61 -3.53 17.50
N GLY A 177 6.85 -4.75 17.98
CA GLY A 177 8.11 -5.13 18.58
C GLY A 177 8.31 -4.64 20.03
N LEU A 178 7.34 -3.98 20.66
CA LEU A 178 7.43 -3.53 22.06
C LEU A 178 7.84 -4.68 22.98
N ARG A 179 8.81 -4.42 23.86
CA ARG A 179 9.34 -5.41 24.82
C ARG A 179 8.99 -4.99 26.23
N CYS A 180 8.47 -5.90 27.05
CA CYS A 180 8.14 -5.61 28.43
C CYS A 180 8.30 -6.85 29.32
N HIS A 181 8.60 -6.66 30.61
CA HIS A 181 8.40 -7.71 31.59
C HIS A 181 6.92 -8.09 31.65
N GLU A 182 6.63 -9.35 31.95
CA GLU A 182 5.24 -9.79 32.11
C GLU A 182 4.54 -9.04 33.25
N LYS A 183 5.25 -8.78 34.36
CA LYS A 183 4.76 -7.96 35.48
C LYS A 183 4.50 -6.50 35.14
N CYS A 184 5.10 -5.96 34.07
CA CYS A 184 4.95 -4.56 33.68
C CYS A 184 3.77 -4.32 32.73
N ILE A 185 3.08 -5.38 32.28
CA ILE A 185 1.97 -5.26 31.33
C ILE A 185 0.84 -4.38 31.87
N PRO A 186 0.38 -4.53 33.13
CA PRO A 186 -0.71 -3.70 33.66
C PRO A 186 -0.38 -2.20 33.68
N SER A 187 0.89 -1.83 33.87
CA SER A 187 1.37 -0.44 33.91
C SER A 187 1.64 0.17 32.52
N MET A 188 1.44 -0.59 31.44
CA MET A 188 1.70 -0.11 30.09
C MET A 188 0.65 0.92 29.67
N VAL A 189 1.06 2.16 29.45
CA VAL A 189 0.15 3.23 28.98
C VAL A 189 -0.01 3.21 27.46
N ARG A 190 1.09 2.99 26.74
CA ARG A 190 1.20 3.09 25.28
C ARG A 190 0.34 2.05 24.53
N ARG A 191 -0.50 2.51 23.61
CA ARG A 191 -1.26 1.65 22.67
C ARG A 191 -0.37 1.17 21.51
N CYS A 192 -0.68 -0.01 20.97
CA CYS A 192 0.05 -0.55 19.84
C CYS A 192 -0.13 0.32 18.58
N PRO A 193 0.96 0.64 17.84
CA PRO A 193 0.88 1.29 16.54
C PRO A 193 -0.07 0.64 15.54
N SER A 194 -0.25 -0.69 15.60
CA SER A 194 -1.17 -1.41 14.70
C SER A 194 -2.63 -0.99 14.89
N VAL A 195 -3.01 -0.52 16.08
CA VAL A 195 -4.36 0.00 16.31
C VAL A 195 -4.52 1.36 15.63
N LYS A 196 -3.51 2.23 15.75
CA LYS A 196 -3.52 3.56 15.11
C LYS A 196 -3.52 3.43 13.58
N ALA A 197 -2.55 2.68 13.05
CA ALA A 197 -2.37 2.49 11.62
C ALA A 197 -3.32 1.44 11.00
N GLY A 198 -4.18 0.82 11.81
CA GLY A 198 -5.28 -0.02 11.34
C GLY A 198 -6.59 0.75 11.19
N ASN A 199 -6.65 2.01 11.63
CA ASN A 199 -7.80 2.88 11.38
C ASN A 199 -7.86 3.24 9.88
N PRO A 200 -9.00 3.05 9.19
CA PRO A 200 -9.17 3.45 7.80
C PRO A 200 -8.85 4.93 7.52
N ASN A 201 -9.06 5.80 8.52
CA ASN A 201 -8.79 7.23 8.44
C ASN A 201 -7.36 7.61 8.88
N PHE A 202 -6.49 6.62 9.13
CA PHE A 202 -5.12 6.89 9.53
C PHE A 202 -4.37 7.61 8.40
N ARG A 203 -3.84 8.79 8.71
CA ARG A 203 -2.92 9.52 7.84
C ARG A 203 -1.57 9.65 8.52
N ILE A 204 -0.51 9.34 7.79
CA ILE A 204 0.85 9.64 8.23
C ILE A 204 1.00 11.17 8.26
N ARG A 205 1.67 11.69 9.29
CA ARG A 205 1.89 13.14 9.38
C ARG A 205 2.95 13.54 8.35
N THR A 206 2.53 14.37 7.40
CA THR A 206 3.37 14.91 6.33
C THR A 206 3.62 16.41 6.49
N GLU A 207 2.97 17.05 7.45
CA GLU A 207 3.25 18.45 7.84
C GLU A 207 4.56 18.52 8.63
N ILE A 208 5.39 19.53 8.32
CA ILE A 208 6.54 19.86 9.17
C ILE A 208 5.98 20.32 10.51
N CYS A 209 6.43 19.68 11.59
CA CYS A 209 5.86 19.97 12.90
C CYS A 209 6.41 21.30 13.44
N GLU A 210 5.51 22.17 13.85
CA GLU A 210 5.82 23.32 14.69
C GLU A 210 5.94 22.86 16.14
N GLU A 211 6.88 23.46 16.88
CA GLU A 211 7.01 23.21 18.32
C GLU A 211 5.78 23.73 19.05
N ARG A 212 5.23 22.92 19.97
CA ARG A 212 4.17 23.34 20.87
C ARG A 212 4.73 23.56 22.26
N GLY A 213 4.38 24.68 22.88
CA GLY A 213 4.78 25.01 24.23
C GLY A 213 4.33 23.96 25.25
N LEU A 214 5.04 23.88 26.38
CA LEU A 214 4.69 22.99 27.49
C LEU A 214 3.32 23.30 28.11
N ASP A 215 2.89 24.56 28.02
CA ASP A 215 1.61 25.07 28.50
C ASP A 215 0.42 24.41 27.78
N GLU A 216 0.50 24.18 26.47
CA GLU A 216 -0.51 23.44 25.70
C GLU A 216 -0.70 21.99 26.18
N GLN A 217 0.33 21.40 26.78
CA GLN A 217 0.29 20.06 27.37
C GLN A 217 0.23 20.10 28.90
N HIS A 218 -0.20 21.22 29.47
CA HIS A 218 -0.39 21.43 30.91
C HIS A 218 0.84 21.05 31.74
N TYR A 219 2.03 21.31 31.22
CA TYR A 219 3.31 20.98 31.86
C TYR A 219 3.43 19.49 32.21
N LYS A 220 2.83 18.60 31.40
CA LYS A 220 2.84 17.15 31.62
C LYS A 220 3.39 16.41 30.41
N CYS A 221 4.03 15.26 30.65
CA CYS A 221 4.51 14.37 29.60
C CYS A 221 3.35 13.89 28.73
N ALA A 222 3.48 14.04 27.41
CA ALA A 222 2.42 13.68 26.46
C ALA A 222 2.10 12.17 26.36
N GLU A 223 2.84 11.30 27.06
CA GLU A 223 2.55 9.85 27.12
C GLU A 223 2.15 9.37 28.52
N CYS A 224 2.90 9.73 29.56
CA CYS A 224 2.68 9.21 30.92
C CYS A 224 2.13 10.23 31.91
N GLU A 225 1.85 11.46 31.46
CA GLU A 225 1.32 12.56 32.26
C GLU A 225 2.20 13.03 33.44
N HIS A 226 3.42 12.51 33.55
CA HIS A 226 4.40 12.97 34.53
C HIS A 226 4.67 14.48 34.37
N ALA A 227 4.66 15.22 35.48
CA ALA A 227 4.93 16.66 35.46
C ALA A 227 6.33 16.94 34.89
N LEU A 228 6.41 17.93 34.00
CA LEU A 228 7.62 18.35 33.32
C LEU A 228 8.02 19.73 33.82
N LYS A 229 9.32 19.91 34.06
CA LYS A 229 9.91 21.19 34.46
C LYS A 229 11.29 21.31 33.80
N PHE A 230 11.62 22.50 33.30
CA PHE A 230 12.97 22.84 32.87
C PHE A 230 13.80 23.37 34.05
N GLY A 231 15.13 23.34 33.93
CA GLY A 231 16.05 23.80 34.99
C GLY A 231 16.39 22.75 36.06
N GLY A 232 16.11 21.47 35.79
CA GLY A 232 16.59 20.34 36.59
C GLY A 232 17.97 19.85 36.14
N SER A 233 18.40 18.68 36.62
CA SER A 233 19.57 18.00 36.06
C SER A 233 19.29 17.58 34.60
N ALA A 234 20.34 17.55 33.76
CA ALA A 234 20.24 17.20 32.34
C ALA A 234 19.52 15.85 32.08
N ASP A 235 19.66 14.89 33.00
CA ASP A 235 19.01 13.58 32.92
C ASP A 235 17.50 13.61 33.17
N CYS A 236 16.97 14.71 33.71
CA CYS A 236 15.56 14.92 34.01
C CYS A 236 14.87 15.88 33.03
N GLU A 237 15.62 16.48 32.10
CA GLU A 237 15.05 17.48 31.20
C GLU A 237 13.99 16.89 30.24
N PRO A 238 12.88 17.61 30.04
CA PRO A 238 11.91 17.28 29.01
C PRO A 238 12.54 17.23 27.61
N ARG A 239 12.11 16.27 26.80
CA ARG A 239 12.61 16.06 25.43
C ARG A 239 11.50 16.30 24.42
N LEU A 240 11.77 17.15 23.43
CA LEU A 240 10.87 17.42 22.31
C LEU A 240 10.94 16.26 21.29
N CYS A 241 9.78 15.82 20.80
CA CYS A 241 9.69 14.82 19.74
C CYS A 241 9.49 15.48 18.39
N ASP A 242 10.47 15.40 17.51
CA ASP A 242 10.48 16.04 16.18
C ASP A 242 9.36 15.59 15.24
N TYR A 243 8.78 14.40 15.47
CA TYR A 243 7.67 13.91 14.65
C TYR A 243 6.33 14.56 15.01
N ASN A 244 6.10 14.89 16.28
CA ASN A 244 4.77 15.30 16.74
C ASN A 244 4.73 16.62 17.53
N GLY A 245 5.88 17.22 17.82
CA GLY A 245 6.02 18.54 18.43
C GLY A 245 5.65 18.61 19.90
N ARG A 246 5.53 17.45 20.59
CA ARG A 246 5.19 17.39 22.01
C ARG A 246 6.40 17.07 22.87
N TYR A 247 6.36 17.50 24.12
CA TYR A 247 7.37 17.22 25.12
C TYR A 247 7.09 15.95 25.92
N TYR A 248 8.16 15.22 26.23
CA TYR A 248 8.14 13.93 26.90
C TYR A 248 9.19 13.87 28.00
N CYS A 249 8.92 13.09 29.06
CA CYS A 249 9.95 12.80 30.05
C CYS A 249 11.01 11.83 29.49
N PRO A 250 12.21 11.76 30.11
CA PRO A 250 13.30 10.85 29.71
C PRO A 250 12.91 9.36 29.65
N ARG A 251 11.88 8.93 30.40
CA ARG A 251 11.35 7.57 30.34
C ARG A 251 10.55 7.26 29.07
N CYS A 252 9.88 8.26 28.50
CA CYS A 252 9.04 8.10 27.30
C CYS A 252 9.77 8.49 26.01
N HIS A 253 10.87 9.24 26.13
CA HIS A 253 11.68 9.70 25.01
C HIS A 253 13.14 9.34 25.23
N TRP A 254 13.65 8.34 24.49
CA TRP A 254 15.01 7.84 24.69
C TRP A 254 16.04 8.49 23.74
N ASN A 255 15.67 9.62 23.10
CA ASN A 255 16.44 10.23 22.02
C ASN A 255 16.67 9.25 20.86
N ASP A 256 15.66 8.42 20.57
CA ASP A 256 15.73 7.58 19.39
C ASP A 256 15.68 8.44 18.15
N GLU A 257 16.48 8.07 17.17
CA GLU A 257 16.53 8.76 15.89
C GLU A 257 15.66 8.05 14.86
N TRP A 258 14.92 8.82 14.06
CA TRP A 258 14.17 8.31 12.93
C TRP A 258 14.01 9.37 11.84
N ILE A 259 13.78 8.92 10.61
CA ILE A 259 13.53 9.82 9.48
C ILE A 259 12.10 10.34 9.54
N ILE A 260 11.92 11.65 9.39
CA ILE A 260 10.60 12.29 9.44
C ILE A 260 9.98 12.35 8.04
N PRO A 261 8.84 11.69 7.79
CA PRO A 261 8.22 11.62 6.46
C PRO A 261 7.95 13.00 5.83
N ALA A 262 7.53 13.98 6.63
CA ALA A 262 7.30 15.36 6.19
C ALA A 262 8.52 15.97 5.49
N ARG A 263 9.73 15.75 6.03
CA ARG A 263 10.97 16.32 5.48
C ARG A 263 11.39 15.67 4.17
N ILE A 264 11.09 14.38 3.98
CA ILE A 264 11.26 13.72 2.69
C ILE A 264 10.34 14.35 1.64
N VAL A 265 9.06 14.50 1.98
CA VAL A 265 8.03 15.00 1.06
C VAL A 265 8.28 16.45 0.65
N HIS A 266 8.68 17.30 1.60
CA HIS A 266 8.86 18.73 1.33
C HIS A 266 10.26 19.07 0.82
N ASN A 267 11.30 18.44 1.35
CA ASN A 267 12.70 18.86 1.13
C ASN A 267 13.59 17.78 0.48
N TRP A 268 13.05 16.59 0.18
CA TRP A 268 13.84 15.43 -0.24
C TRP A 268 15.00 15.10 0.72
N ASP A 269 14.82 15.40 2.01
CA ASP A 269 15.85 15.22 3.05
C ASP A 269 15.85 13.77 3.55
N CYS A 270 16.57 12.91 2.83
CA CYS A 270 16.63 11.47 3.06
C CYS A 270 18.02 10.98 3.51
N ASP A 271 19.02 11.86 3.54
CA ASP A 271 20.41 11.47 3.74
C ASP A 271 20.66 11.15 5.21
N LYS A 272 20.60 9.86 5.57
CA LYS A 272 20.85 9.38 6.93
C LYS A 272 22.24 9.74 7.49
N TYR A 273 23.19 10.14 6.63
CA TYR A 273 24.51 10.60 7.04
C TYR A 273 24.55 12.10 7.33
N LYS A 274 23.48 12.84 6.99
CA LYS A 274 23.26 14.20 7.46
C LYS A 274 22.52 14.18 8.79
N ALA A 275 23.07 14.92 9.75
CA ALA A 275 22.45 15.11 11.07
C ALA A 275 21.02 15.70 11.00
N THR A 276 20.62 16.27 9.87
CA THR A 276 19.29 16.87 9.65
C THR A 276 18.19 15.86 9.27
N ALA A 277 18.57 14.68 8.77
CA ALA A 277 17.60 13.69 8.28
C ALA A 277 17.09 12.75 9.39
N LEU A 278 17.93 12.47 10.38
CA LEU A 278 17.61 11.66 11.55
C LEU A 278 17.28 12.56 12.74
N LEU A 279 16.02 12.54 13.15
CA LEU A 279 15.52 13.43 14.19
C LEU A 279 15.08 12.66 15.42
N LYS A 280 15.13 13.34 16.56
CA LYS A 280 14.88 12.77 17.88
C LYS A 280 13.39 12.61 18.07
N VAL A 281 12.95 11.37 18.22
CA VAL A 281 11.54 11.02 18.35
C VAL A 281 11.27 10.26 19.65
N CYS A 282 10.08 10.48 20.20
CA CYS A 282 9.63 9.71 21.35
C CYS A 282 9.45 8.22 20.99
N ARG A 283 9.45 7.36 22.01
CA ARG A 283 9.34 5.91 21.80
C ARG A 283 8.07 5.50 21.06
N ALA A 284 6.95 6.17 21.35
CA ALA A 284 5.70 5.92 20.66
C ALA A 284 5.77 6.28 19.16
N SER A 285 6.37 7.43 18.84
CA SER A 285 6.57 7.88 17.45
C SER A 285 7.52 6.96 16.71
N LYS A 286 8.66 6.57 17.30
CA LYS A 286 9.58 5.59 16.71
C LYS A 286 8.88 4.27 16.37
N GLN A 287 8.13 3.71 17.32
CA GLN A 287 7.41 2.44 17.10
C GLN A 287 6.35 2.57 15.99
N LEU A 288 5.68 3.72 15.90
CA LEU A 288 4.74 3.99 14.82
C LEU A 288 5.43 4.10 13.47
N LEU A 289 6.46 4.93 13.37
CA LEU A 289 7.22 5.15 12.15
C LEU A 289 7.86 3.86 11.65
N ALA A 290 8.45 3.06 12.54
CA ALA A 290 8.99 1.74 12.21
C ALA A 290 7.92 0.76 11.73
N TYR A 291 6.70 0.81 12.30
CA TYR A 291 5.59 -0.06 11.89
C TYR A 291 5.04 0.29 10.50
N ILE A 292 5.06 1.58 10.13
CA ILE A 292 4.54 2.06 8.84
C ILE A 292 5.61 2.27 7.77
N ASP A 293 6.89 2.10 8.10
CA ASP A 293 8.05 2.43 7.25
C ASP A 293 7.96 1.82 5.84
N ARG A 294 7.44 0.59 5.73
CA ARG A 294 7.28 -0.15 4.46
C ARG A 294 5.84 -0.14 3.91
N LYS A 295 4.93 0.61 4.51
CA LYS A 295 3.55 0.71 4.04
C LYS A 295 3.42 1.84 3.01
N PRO A 296 2.75 1.61 1.87
CA PRO A 296 2.60 2.62 0.82
C PRO A 296 1.56 3.68 1.22
N LEU A 297 1.97 4.68 1.99
CA LEU A 297 1.08 5.68 2.59
C LEU A 297 1.26 7.09 2.04
N LEU A 298 2.20 7.30 1.11
CA LEU A 298 2.55 8.63 0.59
C LEU A 298 2.23 8.72 -0.90
N ASN A 299 1.20 9.48 -1.28
CA ASN A 299 0.97 9.87 -2.66
C ASN A 299 1.76 11.15 -2.96
N ILE A 300 2.94 11.01 -3.57
CA ILE A 300 3.86 12.15 -3.76
C ILE A 300 3.32 13.17 -4.75
N THR A 301 2.64 12.72 -5.80
CA THR A 301 2.00 13.60 -6.78
C THR A 301 0.96 14.49 -6.13
N GLN A 302 0.21 13.96 -5.16
CA GLN A 302 -0.79 14.73 -4.41
C GLN A 302 -0.15 15.62 -3.33
N LEU A 303 0.84 15.10 -2.60
CA LEU A 303 1.46 15.79 -1.46
C LEU A 303 2.40 16.93 -1.88
N ASN A 304 3.18 16.73 -2.95
CA ASN A 304 4.10 17.71 -3.49
C ASN A 304 4.30 17.48 -5.01
N PRO A 305 3.40 17.99 -5.86
CA PRO A 305 3.47 17.78 -7.31
C PRO A 305 4.79 18.28 -7.94
N ALA A 306 5.36 19.34 -7.37
CA ALA A 306 6.58 19.97 -7.85
C ALA A 306 7.83 19.10 -7.61
N LEU A 307 7.83 18.24 -6.59
CA LEU A 307 8.99 17.42 -6.21
C LEU A 307 9.52 16.58 -7.37
N SER A 308 8.62 15.97 -8.15
CA SER A 308 8.97 15.16 -9.30
C SER A 308 9.66 15.94 -10.43
N LYS A 309 9.46 17.27 -10.50
CA LYS A 309 10.11 18.13 -11.48
C LYS A 309 11.56 18.42 -11.10
N PHE A 310 11.85 18.53 -9.80
CA PHE A 310 13.18 18.85 -9.29
C PHE A 310 14.04 17.60 -9.01
N VAL A 311 13.42 16.47 -8.72
CA VAL A 311 14.12 15.21 -8.40
C VAL A 311 14.05 14.25 -9.59
N ALA A 312 15.10 14.25 -10.41
CA ALA A 312 15.16 13.44 -11.64
C ALA A 312 14.95 11.93 -11.39
N GLN A 313 15.53 11.38 -10.32
CA GLN A 313 15.37 9.96 -9.96
C GLN A 313 13.92 9.60 -9.62
N LEU A 314 13.19 10.50 -8.97
CA LEU A 314 11.76 10.34 -8.68
C LEU A 314 10.92 10.40 -9.94
N ASN A 315 11.23 11.32 -10.86
CA ASN A 315 10.56 11.38 -12.16
C ASN A 315 10.73 10.06 -12.93
N ARG A 316 11.99 9.59 -13.05
CA ARG A 316 12.30 8.32 -13.69
C ARG A 316 11.57 7.15 -13.02
N MET A 317 11.56 7.09 -11.69
CA MET A 317 10.83 6.08 -10.93
C MET A 317 9.32 6.10 -11.23
N ASN A 318 8.69 7.27 -11.29
CA ASN A 318 7.27 7.40 -11.62
C ASN A 318 6.96 6.84 -13.01
N THR A 319 7.82 7.10 -14.00
CA THR A 319 7.70 6.53 -15.34
C THR A 319 7.82 5.00 -15.32
N LEU A 320 8.86 4.46 -14.66
CA LEU A 320 9.05 3.01 -14.57
C LEU A 320 7.89 2.31 -13.87
N ARG A 321 7.34 2.90 -12.80
CA ARG A 321 6.17 2.34 -12.08
C ARG A 321 4.92 2.32 -12.94
N ARG A 322 4.66 3.36 -13.74
CA ARG A 322 3.57 3.34 -14.73
C ARG A 322 3.78 2.24 -15.77
N ASN A 323 5.01 2.09 -16.27
CA ASN A 323 5.37 1.03 -17.21
C ASN A 323 5.15 -0.37 -16.60
N ILE A 324 5.50 -0.58 -15.34
CA ILE A 324 5.25 -1.85 -14.63
C ILE A 324 3.75 -2.19 -14.60
N LEU A 325 2.86 -1.20 -14.40
CA LEU A 325 1.42 -1.44 -14.44
C LEU A 325 0.95 -1.88 -15.83
N PHE A 326 1.50 -1.31 -16.91
CA PHE A 326 1.22 -1.79 -18.27
C PHE A 326 1.75 -3.20 -18.49
N MET A 327 2.98 -3.48 -18.06
CA MET A 327 3.59 -4.81 -18.17
C MET A 327 2.82 -5.88 -17.38
N LYS A 328 2.25 -5.53 -16.22
CA LYS A 328 1.39 -6.41 -15.41
C LYS A 328 0.22 -6.96 -16.24
N CYS A 329 -0.39 -6.15 -17.11
CA CYS A 329 -1.50 -6.60 -17.97
C CYS A 329 -1.09 -7.76 -18.89
N TYR A 330 0.15 -7.76 -19.40
CA TYR A 330 0.68 -8.87 -20.19
C TYR A 330 0.89 -10.12 -19.33
N PHE A 331 1.46 -9.97 -18.14
CA PHE A 331 1.82 -11.10 -17.28
C PHE A 331 0.61 -11.83 -16.68
N VAL A 332 -0.48 -11.13 -16.38
CA VAL A 332 -1.71 -11.75 -15.85
C VAL A 332 -2.33 -12.71 -16.88
N CYS A 333 -2.28 -12.34 -18.15
CA CYS A 333 -2.83 -13.12 -19.27
C CYS A 333 -1.82 -14.11 -19.89
N CYS A 334 -0.52 -13.97 -19.61
CA CYS A 334 0.52 -14.86 -20.12
C CYS A 334 0.76 -16.08 -19.20
N LYS A 335 0.55 -17.29 -19.74
CA LYS A 335 0.80 -18.55 -19.02
C LYS A 335 2.28 -18.75 -18.68
N GLU A 336 3.20 -18.36 -19.57
CA GLU A 336 4.65 -18.50 -19.37
C GLU A 336 5.14 -17.56 -18.26
N ALA A 337 4.68 -16.30 -18.28
CA ALA A 337 5.00 -15.33 -17.23
C ALA A 337 4.54 -15.80 -15.84
N ARG A 338 3.38 -16.47 -15.76
CA ARG A 338 2.87 -17.06 -14.51
C ARG A 338 3.74 -18.21 -14.03
N HIS A 339 4.18 -19.09 -14.94
CA HIS A 339 5.07 -20.20 -14.62
C HIS A 339 6.44 -19.71 -14.12
N LEU A 340 7.01 -18.70 -14.79
CA LEU A 340 8.27 -18.05 -14.43
C LEU A 340 8.16 -17.14 -13.20
N ARG A 341 6.94 -16.89 -12.70
CA ARG A 341 6.66 -16.03 -11.54
C ARG A 341 7.25 -14.62 -11.71
N ILE A 342 7.16 -14.04 -12.90
CA ILE A 342 7.81 -12.76 -13.27
C ILE A 342 7.45 -11.61 -12.31
N LEU A 343 6.22 -11.53 -11.83
CA LEU A 343 5.83 -10.48 -10.87
C LEU A 343 6.51 -10.63 -9.49
N GLN A 344 7.07 -11.79 -9.15
CA GLN A 344 7.76 -12.01 -7.88
C GLN A 344 9.15 -11.34 -7.80
N TYR A 345 9.69 -10.85 -8.92
CA TYR A 345 10.87 -9.98 -8.89
C TYR A 345 10.62 -8.71 -8.05
N LEU A 346 9.35 -8.28 -7.92
CA LEU A 346 8.92 -7.17 -7.07
C LEU A 346 8.42 -7.61 -5.67
N ASN A 347 8.78 -8.80 -5.18
CA ASN A 347 8.27 -9.34 -3.91
C ASN A 347 8.51 -8.43 -2.69
N ARG A 348 9.57 -7.62 -2.69
CA ARG A 348 9.87 -6.65 -1.63
C ARG A 348 9.02 -5.39 -1.68
N ARG A 349 8.39 -5.11 -2.83
CA ARG A 349 7.63 -3.89 -3.14
C ARG A 349 6.39 -4.21 -3.99
N GLN A 350 5.57 -5.15 -3.51
CA GLN A 350 4.39 -5.64 -4.23
C GLN A 350 3.42 -4.50 -4.59
N HIS A 351 3.35 -3.45 -3.79
CA HIS A 351 2.52 -2.28 -4.08
C HIS A 351 2.89 -1.55 -5.39
N PHE A 352 4.07 -1.79 -5.97
CA PHE A 352 4.45 -1.23 -7.28
C PHE A 352 3.67 -1.86 -8.44
N VAL A 353 3.09 -3.05 -8.25
CA VAL A 353 2.17 -3.64 -9.24
C VAL A 353 0.71 -3.26 -8.98
N ASP A 354 0.40 -2.57 -7.88
CA ASP A 354 -0.98 -2.19 -7.53
C ASP A 354 -1.27 -0.72 -7.85
N SER A 355 -0.28 0.17 -7.69
CA SER A 355 -0.40 1.58 -8.04
C SER A 355 0.96 2.17 -8.38
N ALA A 356 0.99 3.22 -9.21
CA ALA A 356 2.19 4.01 -9.50
C ALA A 356 2.37 5.22 -8.58
N GLU A 357 1.36 5.56 -7.77
CA GLU A 357 1.31 6.84 -7.05
C GLU A 357 1.78 6.75 -5.60
N TRP A 358 1.55 5.59 -4.96
CA TRP A 358 1.80 5.41 -3.54
C TRP A 358 3.20 4.89 -3.24
N TYR A 359 3.95 5.62 -2.41
CA TYR A 359 5.27 5.25 -1.92
C TYR A 359 5.23 4.97 -0.42
N SER A 360 6.11 4.08 0.05
CA SER A 360 6.46 3.99 1.46
C SER A 360 7.64 4.91 1.79
N VAL A 361 7.85 5.19 3.08
CA VAL A 361 9.03 5.94 3.55
C VAL A 361 10.31 5.20 3.17
N ALA A 362 10.30 3.87 3.25
CA ALA A 362 11.41 3.03 2.86
C ALA A 362 11.75 3.16 1.37
N ASP A 363 10.74 3.25 0.49
CA ASP A 363 10.98 3.40 -0.95
C ASP A 363 11.65 4.73 -1.27
N LEU A 364 11.16 5.84 -0.71
CA LEU A 364 11.71 7.17 -0.95
C LEU A 364 13.14 7.30 -0.41
N ARG A 365 13.41 6.66 0.74
CA ARG A 365 14.75 6.57 1.30
C ARG A 365 15.68 5.76 0.40
N ASP A 366 15.28 4.55 0.00
CA ASP A 366 16.09 3.70 -0.89
C ASP A 366 16.32 4.37 -2.26
N LEU A 367 15.36 5.15 -2.74
CA LEU A 367 15.46 5.96 -3.95
C LEU A 367 16.48 7.09 -3.79
N ALA A 368 16.35 7.89 -2.74
CA ALA A 368 17.27 9.00 -2.49
C ALA A 368 18.71 8.53 -2.20
N GLU A 369 18.89 7.34 -1.60
CA GLU A 369 20.19 6.71 -1.42
C GLU A 369 20.73 6.04 -2.71
N GLY A 370 20.03 6.16 -3.84
CA GLY A 370 20.46 5.66 -5.15
C GLY A 370 20.40 4.14 -5.31
N ARG A 371 19.78 3.41 -4.38
CA ARG A 371 19.70 1.94 -4.42
C ARG A 371 18.48 1.42 -5.17
N LEU A 372 17.36 2.13 -5.08
CA LEU A 372 16.08 1.65 -5.62
C LEU A 372 16.02 1.73 -7.14
N LEU A 373 16.46 2.85 -7.72
CA LEU A 373 16.29 3.08 -9.16
C LEU A 373 16.99 2.01 -10.02
N PRO A 374 18.28 1.67 -9.79
CA PRO A 374 18.95 0.62 -10.56
C PRO A 374 18.29 -0.76 -10.40
N GLU A 375 17.82 -1.10 -9.20
CA GLU A 375 17.10 -2.35 -8.92
C GLU A 375 15.83 -2.45 -9.80
N ILE A 376 15.05 -1.38 -9.86
CA ILE A 376 13.81 -1.35 -10.64
C ILE A 376 14.10 -1.31 -12.15
N GLU A 377 15.11 -0.58 -12.60
CA GLU A 377 15.51 -0.55 -14.02
C GLU A 377 15.92 -1.94 -14.52
N GLN A 378 16.67 -2.70 -13.72
CA GLN A 378 17.02 -4.08 -14.05
C GLN A 378 15.77 -4.98 -14.15
N ILE A 379 14.83 -4.85 -13.22
CA ILE A 379 13.58 -5.61 -13.24
C ILE A 379 12.75 -5.25 -14.48
N VAL A 380 12.62 -3.97 -14.79
CA VAL A 380 11.87 -3.49 -15.97
C VAL A 380 12.53 -3.96 -17.27
N ALA A 381 13.86 -4.05 -17.33
CA ALA A 381 14.56 -4.62 -18.47
C ALA A 381 14.19 -6.10 -18.70
N ILE A 382 14.20 -6.91 -17.63
CA ILE A 382 13.76 -8.32 -17.68
C ILE A 382 12.30 -8.43 -18.13
N PHE A 383 11.43 -7.54 -17.62
CA PHE A 383 10.01 -7.52 -17.99
C PHE A 383 9.83 -7.17 -19.46
N SER A 384 10.57 -6.18 -19.94
CA SER A 384 10.54 -5.75 -21.34
C SER A 384 11.06 -6.86 -22.26
N GLU A 385 12.16 -7.52 -21.91
CA GLU A 385 12.74 -8.61 -22.72
C GLU A 385 11.73 -9.77 -22.90
N HIS A 386 11.07 -10.17 -21.81
CA HIS A 386 10.02 -11.19 -21.88
C HIS A 386 8.87 -10.79 -22.81
N ILE A 387 8.39 -9.54 -22.71
CA ILE A 387 7.23 -9.08 -23.48
C ILE A 387 7.56 -8.91 -24.96
N THR A 388 8.74 -8.36 -25.25
CA THR A 388 9.09 -7.88 -26.60
C THR A 388 9.86 -8.90 -27.42
N ARG A 389 10.50 -9.91 -26.79
CA ARG A 389 11.39 -10.85 -27.48
C ARG A 389 11.11 -12.31 -27.14
N ASP A 390 11.04 -12.66 -25.86
CA ASP A 390 11.08 -14.07 -25.46
C ASP A 390 9.72 -14.78 -25.59
N CYS A 391 8.62 -14.04 -25.41
CA CYS A 391 7.29 -14.62 -25.35
C CYS A 391 6.40 -14.19 -26.52
N LEU A 392 6.15 -15.12 -27.45
CA LEU A 392 5.27 -14.89 -28.60
C LEU A 392 3.83 -14.50 -28.20
N LEU A 393 3.34 -14.95 -27.05
CA LEU A 393 2.01 -14.55 -26.53
C LEU A 393 1.99 -13.08 -26.14
N CYS A 394 3.05 -12.59 -25.49
CA CYS A 394 3.14 -11.19 -25.09
C CYS A 394 3.40 -10.30 -26.30
N LEU A 395 4.30 -10.72 -27.20
CA LEU A 395 4.63 -10.01 -28.43
C LEU A 395 3.41 -9.87 -29.34
N GLY A 396 2.62 -10.93 -29.51
CA GLY A 396 1.38 -10.91 -30.30
C GLY A 396 0.29 -9.99 -29.74
N ASN A 397 0.40 -9.57 -28.48
CA ASN A 397 -0.48 -8.58 -27.84
C ASN A 397 0.09 -7.14 -27.90
N GLY A 398 1.14 -6.91 -28.69
CA GLY A 398 1.60 -5.57 -29.02
C GLY A 398 0.62 -4.83 -29.92
N PHE A 399 0.88 -3.53 -30.13
CA PHE A 399 0.03 -2.66 -30.92
C PHE A 399 0.72 -2.28 -32.21
N PHE A 400 -0.07 -1.91 -33.22
CA PHE A 400 0.41 -1.23 -34.41
C PHE A 400 -0.16 0.18 -34.42
N CYS A 401 0.66 1.16 -34.75
CA CYS A 401 0.19 2.54 -34.85
C CYS A 401 -0.62 2.71 -36.14
N GLU A 402 -1.95 2.84 -36.01
CA GLU A 402 -2.88 2.99 -37.14
C GLU A 402 -2.77 4.34 -37.86
N LEU A 403 -2.01 5.27 -37.29
CA LEU A 403 -1.85 6.63 -37.81
C LEU A 403 -0.60 6.80 -38.68
N CYS A 404 0.32 5.82 -38.69
CA CYS A 404 1.53 5.88 -39.50
C CYS A 404 1.43 4.99 -40.74
N SER A 405 2.10 5.41 -41.81
CA SER A 405 2.18 4.64 -43.06
C SER A 405 3.02 3.38 -42.91
N ASP A 406 3.97 3.38 -41.97
CA ASP A 406 4.74 2.20 -41.58
C ASP A 406 4.05 1.52 -40.39
N ASN A 407 3.06 0.68 -40.68
CA ASN A 407 2.26 -0.03 -39.66
C ASN A 407 2.83 -1.42 -39.33
N HIS A 408 4.10 -1.70 -39.66
CA HIS A 408 4.72 -3.00 -39.44
C HIS A 408 5.51 -3.08 -38.13
N GLN A 409 5.83 -1.95 -37.52
CA GLN A 409 6.51 -1.91 -36.22
C GLN A 409 5.52 -2.14 -35.08
N VAL A 410 5.78 -3.18 -34.29
CA VAL A 410 5.06 -3.43 -33.03
C VAL A 410 5.52 -2.42 -31.98
N ILE A 411 4.56 -1.73 -31.37
CA ILE A 411 4.76 -0.79 -30.26
C ILE A 411 4.02 -1.26 -29.01
N PHE A 412 4.50 -0.82 -27.85
CA PHE A 412 3.93 -1.18 -26.56
C PHE A 412 3.57 0.07 -25.75
N PRO A 413 2.59 -0.03 -24.83
CA PRO A 413 2.20 1.09 -23.96
C PRO A 413 3.35 1.68 -23.12
N PHE A 414 4.39 0.87 -22.87
CA PHE A 414 5.56 1.25 -22.07
C PHE A 414 6.78 1.66 -22.93
N SER A 415 6.64 1.68 -24.26
CA SER A 415 7.68 2.14 -25.18
C SER A 415 7.86 3.65 -25.08
N ASP A 416 9.07 4.14 -25.32
CA ASP A 416 9.33 5.58 -25.36
C ASP A 416 8.64 6.22 -26.58
N GLY A 417 8.11 7.44 -26.41
CA GLY A 417 7.52 8.20 -27.51
C GLY A 417 6.18 7.68 -28.03
N VAL A 418 5.38 7.00 -27.19
CA VAL A 418 4.02 6.56 -27.53
C VAL A 418 2.94 7.39 -26.83
N ALA A 419 1.80 7.52 -27.48
CA ALA A 419 0.56 8.07 -26.93
C ALA A 419 -0.48 6.95 -26.77
N ILE A 420 -1.27 7.00 -25.70
CA ILE A 420 -2.32 6.02 -25.42
C ILE A 420 -3.67 6.74 -25.38
N CYS A 421 -4.65 6.25 -26.14
CA CYS A 421 -6.01 6.75 -26.07
C CYS A 421 -6.65 6.40 -24.72
N ARG A 422 -7.23 7.40 -24.04
CA ARG A 422 -7.87 7.21 -22.73
C ARG A 422 -9.16 6.39 -22.77
N GLU A 423 -9.82 6.37 -23.93
CA GLU A 423 -11.14 5.73 -24.10
C GLU A 423 -10.99 4.26 -24.50
N CYS A 424 -10.21 3.99 -25.56
CA CYS A 424 -10.07 2.65 -26.13
C CYS A 424 -8.73 1.97 -25.82
N CYS A 425 -7.81 2.65 -25.13
CA CYS A 425 -6.46 2.16 -24.82
C CYS A 425 -5.59 1.80 -26.04
N ALA A 426 -5.99 2.21 -27.25
CA ALA A 426 -5.15 2.06 -28.44
C ALA A 426 -3.86 2.87 -28.29
N VAL A 427 -2.75 2.29 -28.76
CA VAL A 427 -1.41 2.88 -28.66
C VAL A 427 -0.98 3.38 -30.03
N PHE A 428 -0.43 4.58 -30.06
CA PHE A 428 0.05 5.27 -31.25
C PHE A 428 1.46 5.81 -30.99
N HIS A 429 2.22 6.08 -32.04
CA HIS A 429 3.38 6.96 -31.89
C HIS A 429 2.91 8.36 -31.46
N GLN A 430 3.57 8.96 -30.47
CA GLN A 430 3.24 10.30 -29.95
C GLN A 430 3.21 11.32 -31.09
N ALA A 431 4.25 11.32 -31.93
CA ALA A 431 4.34 12.21 -33.10
C ALA A 431 3.21 12.01 -34.11
N CYS A 432 2.68 10.79 -34.26
CA CYS A 432 1.56 10.52 -35.17
C CYS A 432 0.23 10.98 -34.58
N PHE A 433 0.04 10.76 -33.27
CA PHE A 433 -1.15 11.18 -32.54
C PHE A 433 -1.28 12.71 -32.50
N ASP A 434 -0.19 13.40 -32.21
CA ASP A 434 -0.14 14.88 -32.16
C ASP A 434 -0.40 15.51 -33.53
N ARG A 435 0.10 14.91 -34.61
CA ARG A 435 -0.04 15.44 -35.97
C ARG A 435 -1.48 15.34 -36.51
N LYS A 436 -2.20 14.27 -36.21
CA LYS A 436 -3.47 13.94 -36.88
C LYS A 436 -4.69 14.64 -36.28
N SER A 437 -4.75 14.82 -34.97
CA SER A 437 -5.85 15.56 -34.29
C SER A 437 -5.78 15.57 -32.77
N GLN A 438 -4.83 14.89 -32.12
CA GLN A 438 -4.89 14.54 -30.68
C GLN A 438 -6.15 13.76 -30.27
N HIS A 439 -6.92 13.25 -31.24
CA HIS A 439 -8.13 12.45 -31.01
C HIS A 439 -7.97 11.07 -31.63
N CYS A 440 -8.47 10.05 -30.93
CA CYS A 440 -8.37 8.68 -31.39
C CYS A 440 -9.36 8.40 -32.54
N PRO A 441 -8.93 7.81 -33.67
CA PRO A 441 -9.83 7.48 -34.78
C PRO A 441 -10.93 6.49 -34.38
N ARG A 442 -10.63 5.58 -33.45
CA ARG A 442 -11.58 4.58 -32.93
C ARG A 442 -12.67 5.16 -32.01
N TYR A 443 -12.51 6.39 -31.53
CA TYR A 443 -13.54 7.07 -30.72
C TYR A 443 -14.61 7.73 -31.59
N LEU A 444 -14.28 8.07 -32.85
CA LEU A 444 -15.23 8.61 -33.82
C LEU A 444 -16.14 7.54 -34.46
N GLU A 445 -15.93 6.25 -34.15
CA GLU A 445 -16.78 5.11 -34.56
C GLU A 445 -17.86 4.76 -33.50
N MET A 446 -18.48 5.75 -32.89
CA MET A 446 -19.90 5.63 -32.54
C MET A 446 -20.62 6.31 -33.70
N SER A 447 -21.21 5.55 -34.63
CA SER A 447 -21.96 6.18 -35.73
C SER A 447 -23.11 6.97 -35.09
N ILE A 448 -23.03 8.31 -35.13
CA ILE A 448 -24.14 9.19 -34.72
C ILE A 448 -25.44 8.75 -35.42
N GLU A 449 -25.32 8.14 -36.60
CA GLU A 449 -26.38 7.52 -37.39
C GLU A 449 -27.18 6.42 -36.66
N SER A 450 -26.61 5.76 -35.63
CA SER A 450 -27.33 4.73 -34.85
C SER A 450 -28.17 5.29 -33.70
N ILE A 451 -28.09 6.60 -33.45
CA ILE A 451 -28.91 7.32 -32.45
C ILE A 451 -30.14 7.91 -33.16
N PRO A 452 -31.35 7.79 -32.61
CA PRO A 452 -32.53 8.45 -33.17
C PRO A 452 -32.31 9.95 -33.33
N ARG A 453 -32.51 10.47 -34.55
CA ARG A 453 -32.28 11.90 -34.88
C ARG A 453 -33.24 12.82 -34.14
N ASP A 454 -34.45 12.37 -33.87
CA ASP A 454 -35.41 13.02 -33.00
C ASP A 454 -36.29 11.98 -32.27
N LEU A 455 -37.25 12.44 -31.46
CA LEU A 455 -38.15 11.57 -30.69
C LEU A 455 -39.49 11.31 -31.40
N ARG A 456 -39.65 11.74 -32.65
CA ARG A 456 -40.88 11.52 -33.43
C ARG A 456 -40.72 10.27 -34.27
N ASN A 457 -41.85 9.59 -34.54
CA ASN A 457 -41.91 8.41 -35.39
C ASN A 457 -40.85 7.34 -35.04
N LEU A 458 -40.57 7.19 -33.74
CA LEU A 458 -39.67 6.15 -33.25
C LEU A 458 -40.29 4.78 -33.47
N ARG A 459 -39.46 3.86 -33.91
CA ARG A 459 -39.83 2.45 -34.08
C ARG A 459 -38.76 1.58 -33.46
N ALA A 460 -39.14 0.41 -32.98
CA ALA A 460 -38.23 -0.60 -32.45
C ALA A 460 -38.23 -1.82 -33.37
N CYS A 461 -37.04 -2.31 -33.73
CA CYS A 461 -36.88 -3.50 -34.55
C CYS A 461 -37.42 -4.76 -33.83
N LEU A 462 -38.32 -5.51 -34.47
CA LEU A 462 -38.94 -6.71 -33.89
C LEU A 462 -37.95 -7.88 -33.71
N LEU A 463 -36.78 -7.83 -34.38
CA LEU A 463 -35.75 -8.86 -34.26
C LEU A 463 -34.69 -8.54 -33.18
N CYS A 464 -34.29 -7.28 -33.03
CA CYS A 464 -33.18 -6.90 -32.14
C CYS A 464 -33.44 -5.75 -31.16
N SER A 465 -34.65 -5.18 -31.14
CA SER A 465 -35.12 -4.07 -30.30
C SER A 465 -34.38 -2.76 -30.44
N MET A 466 -33.50 -2.60 -31.44
CA MET A 466 -32.89 -1.31 -31.76
C MET A 466 -33.97 -0.28 -32.10
N ILE A 467 -33.82 0.94 -31.57
CA ILE A 467 -34.71 2.08 -31.77
C ILE A 467 -34.04 3.05 -32.72
N LYS A 468 -34.78 3.42 -33.77
CA LYS A 468 -34.46 4.51 -34.71
C LYS A 468 -35.75 5.22 -35.12
N THR A 469 -35.64 6.36 -35.78
CA THR A 469 -36.78 6.96 -36.50
C THR A 469 -37.16 6.11 -37.70
N LEU A 470 -38.41 6.19 -38.16
CA LEU A 470 -38.87 5.55 -39.40
C LEU A 470 -37.92 5.82 -40.57
N ASP A 471 -37.62 7.10 -40.81
CA ASP A 471 -36.74 7.57 -41.89
C ASP A 471 -35.32 6.97 -41.81
N GLN A 472 -34.79 6.77 -40.59
CA GLN A 472 -33.47 6.16 -40.42
C GLN A 472 -33.48 4.66 -40.72
N PHE A 473 -34.57 3.94 -40.43
CA PHE A 473 -34.69 2.55 -40.86
C PHE A 473 -34.81 2.43 -42.38
N GLU A 474 -35.52 3.36 -43.02
CA GLU A 474 -35.64 3.38 -44.47
C GLU A 474 -34.30 3.72 -45.16
N GLN A 475 -33.57 4.72 -44.64
CA GLN A 475 -32.30 5.17 -45.24
C GLN A 475 -31.14 4.18 -45.00
N ASP A 476 -31.00 3.71 -43.76
CA ASP A 476 -29.80 3.02 -43.31
C ASP A 476 -30.06 1.54 -42.97
N GLY A 477 -31.32 1.15 -42.83
CA GLY A 477 -31.68 -0.14 -42.29
C GLY A 477 -31.39 -0.24 -40.79
N CYS A 478 -31.49 -1.46 -40.27
CA CYS A 478 -31.12 -1.77 -38.90
C CYS A 478 -29.66 -2.22 -38.80
N ASP A 479 -28.82 -1.55 -38.01
CA ASP A 479 -27.39 -1.82 -37.86
C ASP A 479 -27.09 -3.27 -37.45
N ASN A 480 -28.05 -3.93 -36.81
CA ASN A 480 -27.93 -5.31 -36.36
C ASN A 480 -28.52 -6.35 -37.32
N CYS A 481 -29.50 -5.95 -38.12
CA CYS A 481 -30.43 -6.88 -38.77
C CYS A 481 -30.56 -6.65 -40.27
N GLU A 482 -29.97 -5.60 -40.82
CA GLU A 482 -30.14 -5.23 -42.22
C GLU A 482 -29.75 -6.35 -43.18
N ARG A 483 -28.66 -7.06 -42.89
CA ARG A 483 -28.22 -8.23 -43.68
C ARG A 483 -29.29 -9.31 -43.83
N PHE A 484 -30.22 -9.42 -42.88
CA PHE A 484 -31.21 -10.50 -42.83
C PHE A 484 -32.63 -10.00 -43.16
N LEU A 485 -32.97 -8.78 -42.74
CA LEU A 485 -34.28 -8.19 -42.96
C LEU A 485 -34.35 -7.38 -44.25
N GLY A 486 -33.24 -6.80 -44.72
CA GLY A 486 -33.17 -6.05 -45.97
C GLY A 486 -34.18 -4.91 -46.05
N MET A 487 -34.23 -4.05 -45.03
CA MET A 487 -35.24 -2.99 -44.90
C MET A 487 -34.84 -1.69 -45.62
N LYS A 488 -33.56 -1.54 -45.96
CA LYS A 488 -33.05 -0.32 -46.56
C LYS A 488 -33.69 -0.07 -47.93
N GLY A 489 -34.32 1.10 -48.07
CA GLY A 489 -35.03 1.52 -49.27
C GLY A 489 -36.41 0.90 -49.46
N ASP A 490 -36.96 0.22 -48.45
CA ASP A 490 -38.24 -0.49 -48.51
C ASP A 490 -39.13 -0.13 -47.30
N GLU A 491 -39.95 0.90 -47.45
CA GLU A 491 -40.82 1.44 -46.39
C GLU A 491 -41.85 0.40 -45.89
N GLU A 492 -42.40 -0.42 -46.78
CA GLU A 492 -43.36 -1.48 -46.43
C GLU A 492 -42.68 -2.49 -45.51
N LYS A 493 -41.47 -2.92 -45.87
CA LYS A 493 -40.70 -3.87 -45.07
C LYS A 493 -40.22 -3.28 -43.75
N VAL A 494 -39.89 -1.99 -43.69
CA VAL A 494 -39.63 -1.28 -42.43
C VAL A 494 -40.86 -1.35 -41.52
N SER A 495 -42.04 -1.08 -42.06
CA SER A 495 -43.30 -1.10 -41.30
C SER A 495 -43.60 -2.49 -40.72
N GLU A 496 -43.36 -3.54 -41.49
CA GLU A 496 -43.57 -4.94 -41.07
C GLU A 496 -42.51 -5.46 -40.08
N CYS A 497 -41.27 -4.99 -40.18
CA CYS A 497 -40.14 -5.47 -39.37
C CYS A 497 -39.91 -4.69 -38.07
N THR A 498 -40.66 -3.61 -37.86
CA THR A 498 -40.48 -2.70 -36.72
C THR A 498 -41.83 -2.34 -36.12
N SER A 499 -41.87 -1.94 -34.85
CA SER A 499 -43.10 -1.56 -34.14
C SER A 499 -42.96 -0.16 -33.54
N SER A 500 -44.01 0.66 -33.66
CA SER A 500 -44.11 1.93 -32.94
C SER A 500 -44.55 1.74 -31.47
N ASN A 501 -44.96 0.52 -31.09
CA ASN A 501 -45.40 0.20 -29.73
C ASN A 501 -44.27 -0.51 -28.99
N PHE A 502 -43.48 0.25 -28.24
CA PHE A 502 -42.37 -0.25 -27.43
C PHE A 502 -42.29 0.52 -26.12
N ASP A 503 -41.79 -0.13 -25.08
CA ASP A 503 -41.66 0.45 -23.74
C ASP A 503 -40.20 0.58 -23.33
N GLY A 504 -39.88 1.74 -22.73
CA GLY A 504 -38.57 2.05 -22.17
C GLY A 504 -37.45 2.17 -23.21
N MET A 505 -36.40 2.90 -22.85
CA MET A 505 -35.23 3.09 -23.71
C MET A 505 -33.94 2.79 -22.93
N ILE A 506 -33.02 2.10 -23.59
CA ILE A 506 -31.70 1.75 -23.08
C ILE A 506 -30.67 2.33 -24.06
N ALA A 507 -29.83 3.23 -23.57
CA ALA A 507 -28.65 3.68 -24.30
C ALA A 507 -27.51 2.67 -24.09
N VAL A 508 -27.12 1.95 -25.15
CA VAL A 508 -26.08 0.92 -25.10
C VAL A 508 -24.76 1.49 -25.61
N ILE A 509 -23.81 1.68 -24.68
CA ILE A 509 -22.47 2.23 -24.96
C ILE A 509 -21.42 1.10 -25.06
N ILE A 510 -21.44 0.15 -24.12
CA ILE A 510 -20.52 -1.00 -24.07
C ILE A 510 -21.35 -2.29 -23.88
N PRO A 511 -21.87 -2.90 -24.96
CA PRO A 511 -22.78 -4.04 -24.89
C PRO A 511 -22.21 -5.27 -24.17
N GLU A 512 -20.92 -5.56 -24.40
CA GLU A 512 -20.23 -6.75 -23.90
C GLU A 512 -20.03 -6.74 -22.38
N ASP A 513 -20.00 -5.55 -21.78
CA ASP A 513 -19.67 -5.33 -20.36
C ASP A 513 -20.83 -4.71 -19.56
N SER A 514 -22.06 -5.05 -19.94
CA SER A 514 -23.27 -4.54 -19.29
C SER A 514 -24.18 -5.67 -18.83
N TRP A 515 -24.52 -5.69 -17.55
CA TRP A 515 -25.53 -6.61 -17.00
C TRP A 515 -26.90 -6.40 -17.69
N VAL A 516 -27.28 -5.14 -17.93
CA VAL A 516 -28.51 -4.78 -18.64
C VAL A 516 -28.51 -5.39 -20.04
N CYS A 517 -27.39 -5.32 -20.75
CA CYS A 517 -27.28 -5.88 -22.10
C CYS A 517 -27.30 -7.41 -22.11
N LYS A 518 -26.74 -8.07 -21.09
CA LYS A 518 -26.83 -9.53 -20.91
C LYS A 518 -28.27 -9.95 -20.63
N TRP A 519 -28.97 -9.25 -19.73
CA TRP A 519 -30.37 -9.49 -19.38
C TRP A 519 -31.28 -9.34 -20.61
N GLN A 520 -31.08 -8.28 -21.40
CA GLN A 520 -31.86 -7.99 -22.61
C GLN A 520 -31.42 -8.77 -23.85
N LYS A 521 -30.38 -9.62 -23.74
CA LYS A 521 -29.80 -10.40 -24.83
C LYS A 521 -29.33 -9.52 -26.01
N ILE A 522 -28.78 -8.36 -25.69
CA ILE A 522 -28.19 -7.40 -26.65
C ILE A 522 -26.67 -7.23 -26.45
N SER A 523 -26.03 -8.11 -25.67
CA SER A 523 -24.58 -8.05 -25.38
C SER A 523 -23.65 -8.26 -26.58
N ARG A 524 -24.18 -8.67 -27.73
CA ARG A 524 -23.44 -8.83 -29.00
C ARG A 524 -24.05 -7.99 -30.13
N LYS A 525 -24.75 -6.92 -29.77
CA LYS A 525 -25.42 -6.01 -30.70
C LYS A 525 -24.64 -4.71 -30.80
N ALA A 526 -24.90 -3.94 -31.86
CA ALA A 526 -24.29 -2.65 -32.09
C ALA A 526 -24.55 -1.68 -30.93
N ARG A 527 -23.74 -0.64 -30.84
CA ARG A 527 -23.97 0.48 -29.91
C ARG A 527 -25.13 1.32 -30.44
N GLY A 528 -26.00 1.82 -29.56
CA GLY A 528 -27.19 2.58 -29.97
C GLY A 528 -28.32 2.53 -28.95
N MET A 529 -29.52 2.98 -29.36
CA MET A 529 -30.71 2.97 -28.51
C MET A 529 -31.50 1.67 -28.69
N TYR A 530 -31.99 1.09 -27.59
CA TYR A 530 -32.75 -0.16 -27.58
C TYR A 530 -33.99 -0.06 -26.71
N ALA A 531 -35.07 -0.74 -27.08
CA ALA A 531 -36.27 -0.83 -26.27
C ALA A 531 -36.13 -1.87 -25.16
N ILE A 532 -36.78 -1.62 -24.01
CA ILE A 532 -36.90 -2.60 -22.92
C ILE A 532 -37.88 -3.71 -23.32
N SER A 533 -39.00 -3.33 -23.93
CA SER A 533 -40.01 -4.24 -24.47
C SER A 533 -40.51 -3.76 -25.82
N VAL A 534 -40.87 -4.68 -26.72
CA VAL A 534 -41.42 -4.36 -28.05
C VAL A 534 -42.65 -5.23 -28.29
N SER A 535 -43.80 -4.60 -28.53
CA SER A 535 -45.04 -5.31 -28.86
C SER A 535 -45.12 -5.59 -30.36
N GLY A 536 -45.56 -6.79 -30.71
CA GLY A 536 -45.75 -7.24 -32.08
C GLY A 536 -44.85 -8.42 -32.48
N THR A 537 -45.10 -8.97 -33.67
CA THR A 537 -44.35 -10.12 -34.19
C THR A 537 -44.06 -9.96 -35.67
N LEU A 538 -42.90 -10.46 -36.10
CA LEU A 538 -42.56 -10.53 -37.53
C LEU A 538 -43.58 -11.39 -38.30
N PRO A 539 -43.99 -10.98 -39.51
CA PRO A 539 -44.85 -11.76 -40.40
C PRO A 539 -44.29 -13.15 -40.71
N SER A 540 -45.18 -14.09 -41.01
CA SER A 540 -44.81 -15.50 -41.25
C SER A 540 -43.83 -15.68 -42.40
N HIS A 541 -43.96 -14.89 -43.47
CA HIS A 541 -43.07 -14.95 -44.63
C HIS A 541 -41.64 -14.50 -44.27
N ILE A 542 -41.47 -13.40 -43.54
CA ILE A 542 -40.16 -12.93 -43.04
C ILE A 542 -39.54 -13.96 -42.09
N VAL A 543 -40.35 -14.59 -41.23
CA VAL A 543 -39.86 -15.66 -40.33
C VAL A 543 -39.35 -16.87 -41.13
N GLN A 544 -39.98 -17.21 -42.26
CA GLN A 544 -39.50 -18.29 -43.14
C GLN A 544 -38.17 -17.91 -43.82
N GLU A 545 -38.02 -16.67 -44.27
CA GLU A 545 -36.75 -16.16 -44.84
C GLU A 545 -35.61 -16.20 -43.81
N LEU A 546 -35.86 -15.73 -42.58
CA LEU A 546 -34.89 -15.80 -41.50
C LEU A 546 -34.48 -17.24 -41.19
N LYS A 547 -35.42 -18.19 -41.21
CA LYS A 547 -35.13 -19.63 -41.02
C LYS A 547 -34.25 -20.17 -42.15
N ALA A 548 -34.52 -19.80 -43.41
CA ALA A 548 -33.70 -20.20 -44.55
C ALA A 548 -32.24 -19.69 -44.42
N GLN A 549 -32.04 -18.56 -43.74
CA GLN A 549 -30.74 -17.97 -43.44
C GLN A 549 -30.14 -18.46 -42.10
N ASN A 550 -30.71 -19.50 -41.46
CA ASN A 550 -30.31 -20.02 -40.15
C ASN A 550 -30.40 -19.01 -38.98
N ILE A 551 -31.26 -18.00 -39.09
CA ILE A 551 -31.53 -17.04 -38.02
C ILE A 551 -32.75 -17.48 -37.21
N ARG A 552 -32.54 -17.75 -35.92
CA ARG A 552 -33.61 -18.15 -35.00
C ARG A 552 -34.38 -16.93 -34.49
N TYR A 553 -35.63 -16.80 -34.91
CA TYR A 553 -36.58 -15.85 -34.35
C TYR A 553 -37.52 -16.54 -33.35
N LYS A 554 -37.80 -15.88 -32.22
CA LYS A 554 -38.79 -16.32 -31.24
C LYS A 554 -39.87 -15.22 -31.14
N PRO A 555 -41.12 -15.50 -31.53
CA PRO A 555 -42.22 -14.55 -31.37
C PRO A 555 -42.39 -14.10 -29.93
N ASN A 556 -42.78 -12.83 -29.70
CA ASN A 556 -43.07 -12.23 -28.39
C ASN A 556 -41.93 -12.35 -27.37
N MET A 557 -40.69 -12.62 -27.81
CA MET A 557 -39.57 -12.88 -26.90
C MET A 557 -39.24 -11.69 -25.99
N ARG A 558 -39.66 -10.49 -26.38
CA ARG A 558 -39.43 -9.22 -25.69
C ARG A 558 -40.72 -8.44 -25.45
N ASP A 559 -41.86 -9.09 -25.62
CA ASP A 559 -43.16 -8.48 -25.33
C ASP A 559 -43.52 -8.80 -23.88
N MET A 560 -43.38 -7.80 -23.00
CA MET A 560 -43.61 -7.95 -21.56
C MET A 560 -45.09 -7.82 -21.20
N THR A 561 -45.95 -7.37 -22.13
CA THR A 561 -47.40 -7.25 -21.89
C THR A 561 -48.13 -8.58 -22.03
N LEU A 562 -47.44 -9.66 -22.40
CA LEU A 562 -47.99 -11.01 -22.60
C LEU A 562 -47.57 -12.03 -21.53
N ASN A 563 -46.81 -11.59 -20.50
CA ASN A 563 -46.29 -12.46 -19.44
C ASN A 563 -47.10 -12.40 -18.13
N ASP A 564 -48.32 -11.85 -18.15
CA ASP A 564 -49.29 -11.91 -17.05
C ASP A 564 -50.34 -13.01 -17.26
#